data_AF-A0A8T5Q1L8-F1
#
_entry.id   AF-A0A8T5Q1L8-F1
#
_cell.length_a   1.000
_cell.length_b   1.000
_cell.length_c   1.000
_cell.angle_alpha   90.00
_cell.angle_beta   90.00
_cell.angle_gamma   90.00
#
_symmetry.space_group_name_H-M   'P 1'
#
loop_
_entity.id
_entity.type
_entity.pdbx_description
1 polymer ?
#
loop_
_entity_poly.entity_id
_entity_poly.type
_entity_poly.pdbx_seq_one_letter_code
_entity_poly.pdbx_strand_id
1 'polypeptide(L)'
;MASVIQTKVNKDHAVLSLKLGLEEAAQLKGKMDNIHLIAEENADTKASVYERGKKGCTKYFLIPRLLRKGVRIGKEARCLRFDSKDKMVFVYFVEGV
;
A
#
# COMPACT_ATOMS: atom_id res chain seq x y z
N MET A 1 2.79 8.59 10.23
CA MET A 1 3.57 7.83 9.24
C MET A 1 5.03 7.94 9.64
N ALA A 2 5.77 6.84 9.55
CA ALA A 2 7.20 6.86 9.82
C ALA A 2 7.91 7.83 8.87
N SER A 3 8.89 8.58 9.39
CA SER A 3 9.74 9.45 8.59
C SER A 3 11.16 8.93 8.53
N VAL A 4 11.78 9.02 7.35
CA VAL A 4 13.21 8.75 7.20
C VAL A 4 13.97 9.93 7.78
N ILE A 5 14.80 9.68 8.79
CA ILE A 5 15.64 10.71 9.43
C ILE A 5 17.07 10.70 8.88
N GLN A 6 17.50 9.57 8.35
CA GLN A 6 18.83 9.42 7.77
C GLN A 6 18.81 8.36 6.69
N THR A 7 19.51 8.66 5.59
CA THR A 7 19.74 7.74 4.49
C THR A 7 21.24 7.63 4.27
N LYS A 8 21.77 6.41 4.29
CA LYS A 8 23.15 6.11 3.93
C LYS A 8 23.16 5.13 2.77
N VAL A 9 23.57 5.60 1.60
CA VAL A 9 23.65 4.79 0.38
C VAL A 9 25.07 4.26 0.22
N ASN A 10 25.20 2.94 0.10
CA ASN A 10 26.42 2.25 -0.32
C ASN A 10 26.25 1.75 -1.76
N LYS A 11 27.28 1.15 -2.36
CA LYS A 11 27.23 0.69 -3.77
C LYS A 11 26.10 -0.32 -4.04
N ASP A 12 25.79 -1.18 -3.06
CA ASP A 12 24.84 -2.30 -3.25
C ASP A 12 23.55 -2.17 -2.44
N HIS A 13 23.49 -1.28 -1.44
CA HIS A 13 22.35 -1.18 -0.54
C HIS A 13 22.20 0.23 0.07
N ALA A 14 20.97 0.59 0.42
CA ALA A 14 20.66 1.77 1.22
C ALA A 14 20.30 1.36 2.65
N VAL A 15 20.92 2.00 3.63
CA VAL A 15 20.55 1.91 5.05
C VAL A 15 19.70 3.12 5.40
N LEU A 16 18.51 2.87 5.95
CA LEU A 16 17.55 3.89 6.33
C LEU A 16 17.35 3.86 7.85
N SER A 17 17.49 5.02 8.48
CA SER A 17 17.08 5.22 9.87
C SER A 17 15.69 5.83 9.89
N LEU A 18 14.76 5.19 10.60
CA LEU A 18 13.35 5.58 10.65
C LEU A 18 12.99 6.13 12.02
N LYS A 19 12.21 7.20 12.04
CA LYS A 19 11.53 7.71 13.23
C LYS A 19 10.05 7.37 13.12
N LEU A 20 9.55 6.61 14.09
CA LEU A 20 8.14 6.25 14.20
C LEU A 20 7.47 7.01 15.33
N GLY A 21 6.19 7.32 15.19
CA GLY A 21 5.35 7.72 16.32
C GLY A 21 5.13 6.56 17.28
N LEU A 22 4.81 6.85 18.55
CA LEU A 22 4.56 5.82 19.56
C LEU A 22 3.39 4.90 19.18
N GLU A 23 2.31 5.46 18.62
CA GLU A 23 1.16 4.67 18.17
C GLU A 23 1.52 3.70 17.04
N GLU A 24 2.34 4.13 16.09
CA GLU A 24 2.79 3.29 14.97
C GLU A 24 3.74 2.20 15.43
N ALA A 25 4.67 2.53 16.33
CA ALA A 25 5.53 1.56 16.96
C ALA A 25 4.73 0.50 17.74
N ALA A 26 3.64 0.91 18.42
CA ALA A 26 2.75 -0.02 19.10
C ALA A 26 2.01 -0.96 18.12
N GLN A 27 1.65 -0.48 16.92
CA GLN A 27 1.01 -1.31 15.88
C GLN A 27 1.92 -2.42 15.35
N LEU A 28 3.25 -2.27 15.45
CA LEU A 28 4.20 -3.34 15.11
C LEU A 28 4.08 -4.54 16.07
N LYS A 29 3.48 -4.37 17.25
CA LYS A 29 3.29 -5.44 18.25
C LYS A 29 4.57 -6.21 18.56
N GLY A 30 5.71 -5.50 18.60
CA GLY A 30 7.04 -6.07 18.86
C GLY A 30 7.72 -6.74 17.65
N LYS A 31 7.09 -6.76 16.47
CA LYS A 31 7.69 -7.31 15.24
C LYS A 31 8.56 -6.25 14.56
N MET A 32 9.87 -6.43 14.65
CA MET A 32 10.87 -5.51 14.07
C MET A 32 11.59 -6.10 12.85
N ASP A 33 11.22 -7.31 12.45
CA ASP A 33 11.71 -8.04 11.29
C ASP A 33 10.67 -8.06 10.15
N ASN A 34 11.14 -8.30 8.91
CA ASN A 34 10.28 -8.35 7.71
C ASN A 34 9.43 -7.09 7.47
N ILE A 35 9.98 -5.92 7.77
CA ILE A 35 9.34 -4.63 7.50
C ILE A 35 9.59 -4.26 6.03
N HIS A 36 8.51 -4.01 5.30
CA HIS A 36 8.55 -3.57 3.91
C HIS A 36 8.30 -2.06 3.84
N LEU A 37 9.19 -1.35 3.16
CA LEU A 37 9.03 0.08 2.89
C LEU A 37 8.32 0.29 1.56
N ILE A 38 7.36 1.20 1.57
CA ILE A 38 6.47 1.46 0.45
C ILE A 38 6.54 2.95 0.12
N ALA A 39 7.00 3.27 -1.08
CA ALA A 39 6.96 4.62 -1.62
C ALA A 39 5.62 4.84 -2.31
N GLU A 40 4.79 5.74 -1.78
CA GLU A 40 3.46 6.05 -2.33
C GLU A 40 3.55 6.56 -3.79
N GLU A 41 4.60 7.32 -4.09
CA GLU A 41 4.85 7.90 -5.41
C GLU A 41 5.04 6.85 -6.52
N ASN A 42 5.38 5.60 -6.17
CA ASN A 42 5.54 4.50 -7.12
C ASN A 42 4.24 3.70 -7.39
N ALA A 43 3.09 4.17 -6.89
CA ALA A 43 1.81 3.48 -7.08
C ALA A 43 1.29 3.59 -8.52
N ASP A 44 1.88 2.79 -9.42
CA ASP A 44 1.59 2.82 -10.87
C ASP A 44 0.38 1.97 -11.28
N THR A 45 -0.14 1.13 -10.39
CA THR A 45 -1.26 0.23 -10.72
C THR A 45 -2.59 0.81 -10.29
N LYS A 46 -3.50 0.97 -11.23
CA LYS A 46 -4.89 1.34 -10.93
C LYS A 46 -5.75 0.11 -10.68
N ALA A 47 -6.44 0.11 -9.55
CA ALA A 47 -7.42 -0.89 -9.18
C ALA A 47 -8.84 -0.32 -9.22
N SER A 48 -9.82 -1.19 -9.41
CA SER A 48 -11.22 -0.80 -9.42
C SER A 48 -11.79 -0.79 -8.02
N VAL A 49 -12.53 0.26 -7.69
CA VAL A 49 -13.30 0.33 -6.44
C VAL A 49 -14.77 0.16 -6.78
N TYR A 50 -15.43 -0.78 -6.11
CA TYR A 50 -16.88 -0.93 -6.15
C TYR A 50 -17.48 -0.28 -4.90
N GLU A 51 -18.40 0.65 -5.08
CA GLU A 51 -19.05 1.37 -3.97
C GLU A 51 -20.50 0.90 -3.80
N ARG A 52 -20.96 0.77 -2.56
CA ARG A 52 -22.34 0.36 -2.22
C ARG A 52 -22.92 1.28 -1.13
N GLY A 53 -24.24 1.51 -1.18
CA GLY A 53 -24.98 2.31 -0.19
C GLY A 53 -25.10 3.80 -0.56
N LYS A 54 -25.83 4.57 0.26
CA LYS A 54 -26.06 6.02 0.04
C LYS A 54 -24.71 6.74 0.08
N LYS A 55 -24.38 7.46 -1.00
CA LYS A 55 -23.07 8.15 -1.21
C LYS A 55 -21.83 7.24 -1.17
N GLY A 56 -21.97 5.93 -1.42
CA GLY A 56 -20.80 5.02 -1.48
C GLY A 56 -20.13 4.77 -0.13
N CYS A 57 -20.91 4.74 0.95
CA CYS A 57 -20.41 4.53 2.32
C CYS A 57 -19.63 3.22 2.50
N THR A 58 -19.88 2.21 1.67
CA THR A 58 -19.12 0.96 1.65
C THR A 58 -18.28 0.89 0.38
N LYS A 59 -16.96 0.73 0.52
CA LYS A 59 -16.01 0.58 -0.60
C LYS A 59 -15.42 -0.84 -0.61
N TYR A 60 -15.49 -1.51 -1.75
CA TYR A 60 -14.87 -2.81 -1.99
C TYR A 60 -13.67 -2.61 -2.93
N PHE A 61 -12.48 -2.88 -2.42
CA PHE A 61 -11.24 -2.82 -3.19
C PHE A 61 -11.06 -4.13 -3.95
N LEU A 62 -11.30 -4.06 -5.26
CA LEU A 62 -11.18 -5.24 -6.11
C LEU A 62 -9.73 -5.38 -6.55
N ILE A 63 -9.23 -6.62 -6.53
CA ILE A 63 -7.96 -6.99 -7.18
C ILE A 63 -7.94 -6.36 -8.60
N PRO A 64 -6.84 -5.69 -9.00
CA PRO A 64 -6.76 -4.95 -10.26
C PRO A 64 -7.32 -5.73 -11.45
N ARG A 65 -8.21 -5.08 -12.21
CA ARG A 65 -8.95 -5.69 -13.31
C ARG A 65 -8.10 -6.14 -14.49
N LEU A 66 -6.85 -5.71 -14.60
CA LEU A 66 -5.87 -6.27 -15.52
C LEU A 66 -5.76 -7.81 -15.36
N LEU A 67 -6.07 -8.33 -14.17
CA LEU A 67 -6.10 -9.76 -13.85
C LEU A 67 -7.46 -10.45 -14.10
N ARG A 68 -8.51 -9.69 -14.45
CA ARG A 68 -9.90 -10.17 -14.60
C ARG A 68 -10.53 -9.55 -15.84
N LYS A 69 -10.43 -10.23 -16.99
CA LYS A 69 -11.01 -9.77 -18.27
C LYS A 69 -12.52 -9.47 -18.14
N GLY A 70 -12.98 -8.36 -18.73
CA GLY A 70 -14.38 -8.21 -19.17
C GLY A 70 -15.38 -7.40 -18.33
N VAL A 71 -14.95 -6.39 -17.55
CA VAL A 71 -15.90 -5.56 -16.77
C VAL A 71 -15.59 -4.05 -16.95
N ARG A 72 -16.61 -3.16 -16.94
CA ARG A 72 -16.48 -1.66 -16.99
C ARG A 72 -16.46 -1.01 -15.59
N ILE A 73 -15.49 -0.10 -15.30
CA ILE A 73 -15.21 0.45 -13.96
C ILE A 73 -15.88 1.83 -13.82
N GLY A 74 -16.39 2.17 -12.62
CA GLY A 74 -16.86 3.54 -12.30
C GLY A 74 -15.82 4.44 -11.61
N LYS A 75 -15.06 3.93 -10.63
CA LYS A 75 -13.99 4.66 -9.90
C LYS A 75 -12.71 3.84 -9.75
N GLU A 76 -11.57 4.52 -9.81
CA GLU A 76 -10.21 3.94 -9.71
C GLU A 76 -9.53 4.33 -8.40
N ALA A 77 -8.76 3.43 -7.81
CA ALA A 77 -7.83 3.71 -6.71
C ALA A 77 -6.41 3.31 -7.12
N ARG A 78 -5.41 4.05 -6.64
CA ARG A 78 -4.01 3.69 -6.80
C ARG A 78 -3.67 2.53 -5.87
N CYS A 79 -2.91 1.56 -6.36
CA CYS A 79 -2.45 0.43 -5.57
C CYS A 79 -1.04 0.00 -5.97
N LEU A 80 -0.40 -0.69 -5.03
CA LEU A 80 0.86 -1.39 -5.23
C LEU A 80 0.64 -2.89 -5.07
N ARG A 81 1.30 -3.68 -5.92
CA ARG A 81 1.31 -5.14 -5.86
C ARG A 81 2.70 -5.62 -5.51
N PHE A 82 2.78 -6.50 -4.51
CA PHE A 82 4.00 -7.21 -4.14
C PHE A 82 3.76 -8.71 -4.30
N ASP A 83 4.63 -9.35 -5.08
CA ASP A 83 4.64 -10.80 -5.25
C ASP A 83 5.73 -11.40 -4.35
N SER A 84 5.33 -12.26 -3.42
CA SER A 84 6.19 -13.21 -2.72
C SER A 84 6.05 -14.58 -3.38
N LYS A 85 6.96 -15.52 -3.07
CA LYS A 85 6.92 -16.89 -3.62
C LYS A 85 5.57 -17.58 -3.43
N ASP A 86 4.88 -17.30 -2.33
CA ASP A 86 3.65 -17.96 -1.88
C ASP A 86 2.45 -17.02 -1.75
N LYS A 87 2.65 -15.70 -1.86
CA LYS A 87 1.66 -14.69 -1.49
C LYS A 87 1.67 -13.51 -2.44
N MET A 88 0.51 -12.91 -2.62
CA MET A 88 0.34 -11.66 -3.34
C MET A 88 -0.27 -10.64 -2.37
N VAL A 89 0.40 -9.51 -2.19
CA VAL A 89 -0.04 -8.42 -1.31
C VAL A 89 -0.42 -7.22 -2.17
N PHE A 90 -1.58 -6.65 -1.90
CA PHE A 90 -2.04 -5.40 -2.52
C PHE A 90 -2.19 -4.33 -1.45
N VAL A 91 -1.56 -3.18 -1.66
CA VAL A 91 -1.69 -2.00 -0.80
C VAL A 91 -2.43 -0.93 -1.58
N TYR A 92 -3.56 -0.47 -1.06
CA TYR A 92 -4.43 0.51 -1.71
C TYR A 92 -4.30 1.87 -1.02
N PHE A 93 -4.12 2.92 -1.81
CA PHE A 93 -4.10 4.30 -1.35
C PHE A 93 -5.45 4.92 -1.60
N VAL A 94 -6.10 5.39 -0.54
CA VAL A 94 -7.46 5.92 -0.58
C VAL A 94 -7.51 7.27 0.12
N GLU A 95 -8.16 8.24 -0.53
CA GLU A 95 -8.44 9.52 0.10
C GLU A 95 -9.49 9.33 1.21
N GLY A 96 -9.16 9.84 2.40
CA GLY A 96 -10.10 9.95 3.50
C GLY A 96 -11.19 10.98 3.18
N VAL A 97 -12.40 10.73 3.67
CA VAL A 97 -13.55 11.65 3.56
C VAL A 97 -13.54 12.60 4.74
#